data_AF-A0A9X2L3K6-F1
#
_entry.id   AF-A0A9X2L3K6-F1
#
_cell.length_a   1.000
_cell.length_b   1.000
_cell.length_c   1.000
_cell.angle_alpha   90.00
_cell.angle_beta   90.00
_cell.angle_gamma   90.00
#
_symmetry.space_group_name_H-M   'P 1'
#
loop_
_entity.id
_entity.type
_entity.pdbx_description
1 polymer ?
#
loop_
_entity_poly.entity_id
_entity_poly.type
_entity_poly.pdbx_seq_one_letter_code
_entity_poly.pdbx_strand_id
1 'polypeptide(L)'
;MKTAFAIFMTIHGLIHLLGFLKAFQLADIKDFKRPISRQAGIFWMISFILVISAVNLYLAGNSYYIGLGFTAILISQVLIIGAWEDAKYGTIPNIIFAILLLLSFQ
;
A
#
# COMPACT_ATOMS: atom_id res chain seq x y z
N MET A 1 -10.62 -16.49 -6.81
CA MET A 1 -10.76 -15.19 -6.11
C MET A 1 -9.56 -14.87 -5.23
N LYS A 2 -9.10 -15.77 -4.34
CA LYS A 2 -7.91 -15.55 -3.47
C LYS A 2 -6.67 -15.08 -4.25
N THR A 3 -6.32 -15.74 -5.35
CA THR A 3 -5.14 -15.40 -6.17
C THR A 3 -5.26 -14.04 -6.84
N ALA A 4 -6.42 -13.70 -7.40
CA ALA A 4 -6.65 -12.39 -8.03
C ALA A 4 -6.52 -11.25 -7.01
N PHE A 5 -7.07 -11.43 -5.81
CA PHE A 5 -6.90 -10.48 -4.71
C PHE A 5 -5.42 -10.33 -4.31
N ALA A 6 -4.71 -11.44 -4.12
CA ALA A 6 -3.28 -11.41 -3.79
C ALA A 6 -2.48 -10.66 -4.86
N ILE A 7 -2.68 -10.96 -6.15
CA ILE A 7 -2.00 -10.28 -7.26
C ILE A 7 -2.31 -8.78 -7.24
N PHE A 8 -3.59 -8.42 -7.13
CA PHE A 8 -4.02 -7.03 -7.07
C PHE A 8 -3.34 -6.26 -5.93
N MET A 9 -3.33 -6.85 -4.73
CA MET A 9 -2.71 -6.24 -3.57
C MET A 9 -1.20 -6.18 -3.66
N THR A 10 -0.55 -7.19 -4.22
CA THR A 10 0.89 -7.16 -4.49
C THR A 10 1.25 -6.05 -5.46
N ILE A 11 0.50 -5.87 -6.56
CA ILE A 11 0.72 -4.78 -7.52
C ILE A 11 0.55 -3.43 -6.81
N HIS A 12 -0.51 -3.25 -6.02
CA HIS A 12 -0.71 -2.03 -5.27
C HIS A 12 0.45 -1.76 -4.28
N GLY A 13 0.86 -2.79 -3.52
CA GLY A 13 2.02 -2.72 -2.64
C GLY A 13 3.28 -2.27 -3.37
N LEU A 14 3.59 -2.87 -4.52
CA LEU A 14 4.76 -2.52 -5.32
C LEU A 14 4.77 -1.06 -5.77
N ILE A 15 3.60 -0.46 -6.04
CA ILE A 15 3.50 0.96 -6.38
C ILE A 15 3.97 1.87 -5.23
N HIS A 16 3.83 1.44 -3.97
CA HIS A 16 4.36 2.21 -2.84
C HIS A 16 5.88 2.37 -2.86
N LEU A 17 6.61 1.47 -3.51
CA LEU A 17 8.07 1.61 -3.68
C LEU A 17 8.44 2.88 -4.46
N LEU A 18 7.58 3.37 -5.36
CA LEU A 18 7.84 4.59 -6.11
C LEU A 18 7.98 5.81 -5.18
N GLY A 19 7.17 5.88 -4.12
CA GLY A 19 7.26 6.94 -3.11
C GLY A 19 8.58 6.89 -2.33
N PHE A 20 9.05 5.69 -1.98
CA PHE A 20 10.36 5.49 -1.34
C PHE A 20 11.51 5.89 -2.29
N LEU A 21 11.52 5.38 -3.52
CA LEU A 21 12.58 5.67 -4.49
C LEU A 21 12.68 7.18 -4.77
N LYS A 22 11.54 7.87 -4.89
CA LYS A 22 11.48 9.32 -5.06
C LYS A 22 12.04 10.06 -3.85
N ALA A 23 11.64 9.69 -2.63
CA ALA A 23 12.07 10.37 -1.40
C ALA A 23 13.58 10.28 -1.14
N PHE A 24 14.20 9.18 -1.56
CA PHE A 24 15.64 8.94 -1.42
C PHE A 24 16.43 9.30 -2.69
N GLN A 25 15.78 9.88 -3.71
CA GLN A 25 16.39 10.26 -4.99
C GLN A 25 17.11 9.10 -5.68
N LEU A 26 16.60 7.88 -5.52
CA LEU A 26 17.16 6.67 -6.12
C LEU A 26 16.70 6.47 -7.57
N ALA A 27 15.60 7.13 -7.96
CA ALA A 27 15.09 7.18 -9.32
C ALA A 27 14.33 8.49 -9.58
N ASP A 28 14.36 8.97 -10.82
CA ASP A 28 13.55 10.11 -11.25
C ASP A 28 12.11 9.67 -11.57
N ILE A 29 11.24 9.69 -10.54
CA ILE A 29 9.82 9.38 -10.71
C ILE A 29 9.07 10.64 -11.14
N LYS A 30 8.73 10.72 -12.43
CA LYS A 30 8.06 11.87 -13.06
C LYS A 30 6.61 12.07 -12.61
N ASP A 31 5.94 10.99 -12.21
CA ASP A 31 4.55 11.04 -11.74
C ASP A 31 4.40 11.77 -10.39
N PHE A 32 5.46 11.78 -9.58
CA PHE A 32 5.54 12.62 -8.38
C PHE A 32 6.14 13.98 -8.75
N LYS A 33 5.26 14.95 -8.99
CA LYS A 33 5.64 16.34 -9.30
C LYS A 33 6.17 17.06 -8.08
N ARG A 34 5.64 16.74 -6.89
CA ARG A 34 6.10 17.33 -5.63
C ARG A 34 7.21 16.48 -4.99
N PRO A 35 8.14 17.11 -4.26
CA PRO A 35 9.13 16.35 -3.48
C PRO A 35 8.43 15.56 -2.37
N ILE A 36 8.92 14.35 -2.12
CA ILE A 36 8.52 13.53 -0.96
C ILE A 36 9.62 13.64 0.08
N SER A 37 9.28 13.94 1.34
CA SER A 37 10.26 13.97 2.42
C SER A 37 10.82 12.59 2.71
N ARG A 38 12.06 12.50 3.22
CA ARG A 38 12.67 11.21 3.58
C ARG A 38 11.84 10.44 4.61
N GLN A 39 11.25 11.14 5.57
CA GLN A 39 10.36 10.55 6.58
C GLN A 39 9.13 9.92 5.92
N ALA A 40 8.46 10.64 5.02
CA ALA A 40 7.35 10.09 4.26
C ALA A 40 7.78 8.88 3.42
N GLY A 41 8.96 8.95 2.78
CA GLY A 41 9.55 7.82 2.05
C GLY A 41 9.72 6.55 2.87
N ILE A 42 10.12 6.67 4.14
CA ILE A 42 10.19 5.53 5.07
C ILE A 42 8.79 4.94 5.28
N PHE A 43 7.76 5.77 5.48
CA PHE A 43 6.39 5.29 5.62
C PHE A 43 5.85 4.65 4.33
N TRP A 44 6.24 5.13 3.14
CA TRP A 44 5.95 4.45 1.86
C TRP A 44 6.54 3.04 1.83
N MET A 45 7.79 2.87 2.27
CA MET A 45 8.42 1.54 2.39
C MET A 45 7.71 0.66 3.44
N ILE A 46 7.35 1.23 4.60
CA ILE A 46 6.58 0.51 5.63
C ILE A 46 5.24 0.04 5.07
N SER A 47 4.52 0.89 4.33
CA SER A 47 3.25 0.52 3.70
C SER A 47 3.43 -0.65 2.73
N PHE A 48 4.46 -0.62 1.87
CA PHE A 48 4.81 -1.75 1.00
C PHE A 48 5.01 -3.04 1.80
N ILE A 49 5.87 -3.01 2.83
CA ILE A 49 6.17 -4.19 3.66
C ILE A 49 4.89 -4.73 4.29
N LEU A 50 4.06 -3.87 4.88
CA LEU A 50 2.81 -4.27 5.52
C LEU A 50 1.84 -4.92 4.54
N VAL A 51 1.68 -4.36 3.33
CA VAL A 51 0.82 -4.94 2.29
C VAL A 51 1.33 -6.32 1.88
N ILE A 52 2.62 -6.48 1.61
CA ILE A 52 3.20 -7.77 1.22
C ILE A 52 3.10 -8.80 2.35
N SER A 53 3.37 -8.41 3.60
CA SER A 53 3.17 -9.27 4.76
C SER A 53 1.71 -9.69 4.92
N ALA A 54 0.76 -8.77 4.76
CA ALA A 54 -0.68 -9.08 4.83
C ALA A 54 -1.09 -10.07 3.72
N VAL A 55 -0.62 -9.88 2.49
CA VAL A 55 -0.89 -10.81 1.38
C VAL A 55 -0.33 -12.20 1.66
N ASN A 56 0.92 -12.30 2.14
CA ASN A 56 1.52 -13.59 2.47
C ASN A 56 0.76 -14.33 3.59
N LEU A 57 0.36 -13.61 4.64
CA LEU A 57 -0.44 -14.19 5.71
C LEU A 57 -1.83 -14.62 5.24
N TYR A 58 -2.46 -13.84 4.36
CA TYR A 58 -3.73 -14.19 3.74
C TYR A 58 -3.62 -15.50 2.93
N LEU A 59 -2.57 -15.63 2.12
CA LEU A 59 -2.29 -16.85 1.35
C LEU A 59 -1.98 -18.05 2.25
N ALA A 60 -1.32 -17.82 3.39
CA ALA A 60 -1.07 -18.83 4.42
C ALA A 60 -2.30 -19.17 5.28
N GLY A 61 -3.42 -18.47 5.11
CA GLY A 61 -4.62 -18.66 5.94
C GLY A 61 -4.47 -18.20 7.40
N ASN A 62 -3.47 -17.36 7.70
CA ASN A 62 -3.20 -16.87 9.05
C ASN A 62 -3.97 -15.58 9.33
N SER A 63 -4.89 -15.60 10.30
CA SER A 63 -5.81 -14.49 10.64
C SER A 63 -5.14 -13.15 10.97
N TYR A 64 -3.85 -13.12 11.28
CA TYR A 64 -3.09 -11.87 11.46
C TYR A 64 -3.03 -11.00 10.20
N TYR A 65 -3.36 -11.55 9.01
CA TYR A 65 -3.51 -10.76 7.78
C TYR A 65 -4.48 -9.59 7.95
N ILE A 66 -5.50 -9.73 8.80
CA ILE A 66 -6.52 -8.72 9.05
C ILE A 66 -5.91 -7.48 9.71
N GLY A 67 -5.23 -7.66 10.84
CA GLY A 67 -4.64 -6.56 11.60
C GLY A 67 -3.55 -5.83 10.80
N LEU A 68 -2.70 -6.59 10.11
CA LEU A 68 -1.68 -6.03 9.22
C LEU A 68 -2.29 -5.32 8.01
N GLY A 69 -3.31 -5.91 7.38
CA GLY A 69 -4.01 -5.30 6.25
C GLY A 69 -4.67 -3.98 6.61
N PHE A 70 -5.38 -3.92 7.75
CA PHE A 70 -6.00 -2.69 8.22
C PHE A 70 -4.96 -1.60 8.51
N THR A 71 -3.86 -1.96 9.18
CA THR A 71 -2.74 -1.04 9.45
C THR A 71 -2.12 -0.53 8.14
N ALA A 72 -1.93 -1.41 7.15
CA ALA A 72 -1.41 -1.06 5.84
C ALA A 72 -2.30 -0.03 5.12
N ILE A 73 -3.62 -0.25 5.13
CA ILE A 73 -4.62 0.65 4.51
C ILE A 73 -4.57 2.04 5.17
N LEU A 74 -4.52 2.11 6.50
CA LEU A 74 -4.48 3.39 7.22
C LEU A 74 -3.23 4.20 6.87
N ILE A 75 -2.05 3.57 6.93
CA ILE A 75 -0.79 4.24 6.57
C ILE A 75 -0.80 4.66 5.10
N SER A 76 -1.22 3.74 4.21
CA SER A 76 -1.36 4.01 2.77
C SER A 76 -2.25 5.24 2.52
N GLN A 77 -3.40 5.31 3.19
CA GLN A 77 -4.34 6.41 2.98
C GLN A 77 -3.80 7.75 3.49
N VAL A 78 -3.09 7.77 4.63
CA VAL A 78 -2.42 8.98 5.13
C VAL A 78 -1.37 9.48 4.13
N LEU A 79 -0.58 8.59 3.54
CA LEU A 79 0.41 8.94 2.52
C LEU A 79 -0.23 9.48 1.25
N ILE A 80 -1.32 8.86 0.79
CA ILE A 80 -2.08 9.32 -0.38
C ILE A 80 -2.65 10.72 -0.15
N ILE A 81 -3.22 10.99 1.03
CA ILE A 81 -3.73 12.33 1.36
C ILE A 81 -2.58 13.35 1.38
N GLY A 82 -1.42 12.99 1.93
CA GLY A 82 -0.23 13.85 1.93
C GLY A 82 0.34 14.14 0.53
N ALA A 83 0.11 13.25 -0.43
CA ALA A 83 0.55 13.35 -1.83
C ALA A 83 -0.63 13.42 -2.82
N TRP A 84 -1.75 14.04 -2.42
CA TRP A 84 -3.04 13.91 -3.10
C TRP A 84 -3.01 14.14 -4.62
N GLU A 85 -2.40 15.24 -5.08
CA GLU A 85 -2.33 15.57 -6.50
C GLU A 85 -1.67 14.47 -7.36
N ASP A 86 -0.67 13.80 -6.79
CA ASP A 86 0.14 12.79 -7.49
C ASP A 86 -0.40 11.36 -7.23
N ALA A 87 -1.07 11.11 -6.09
CA ALA A 87 -1.37 9.76 -5.61
C ALA A 87 -2.87 9.43 -5.38
N LYS A 88 -3.81 10.36 -5.57
CA LYS A 88 -5.24 10.18 -5.23
C LYS A 88 -5.88 8.89 -5.74
N TYR A 89 -5.48 8.40 -6.91
CA TYR A 89 -6.01 7.16 -7.50
C TYR A 89 -5.64 5.91 -6.69
N GLY A 90 -4.61 5.98 -5.84
CA GLY A 90 -4.29 4.95 -4.85
C GLY A 90 -5.39 4.73 -3.81
N THR A 91 -6.33 5.67 -3.65
CA THR A 91 -7.50 5.48 -2.78
C THR A 91 -8.41 4.36 -3.28
N ILE A 92 -8.51 4.16 -4.60
CA ILE A 92 -9.36 3.12 -5.20
C ILE A 92 -8.92 1.71 -4.74
N PRO A 93 -7.65 1.30 -4.89
CA PRO A 93 -7.19 0.02 -4.37
C PRO A 93 -7.26 -0.09 -2.85
N ASN A 94 -7.08 0.99 -2.09
CA ASN A 94 -7.30 0.96 -0.64
C ASN A 94 -8.76 0.63 -0.28
N ILE A 95 -9.73 1.22 -0.96
CA ILE A 95 -11.17 0.95 -0.73
C ILE A 95 -11.48 -0.50 -1.09
N ILE A 96 -11.00 -0.99 -2.24
CA ILE A 96 -11.21 -2.39 -2.65
C ILE A 96 -10.59 -3.33 -1.63
N PHE A 97 -9.37 -3.04 -1.14
CA PHE A 97 -8.73 -3.83 -0.09
C PHE A 97 -9.57 -3.83 1.19
N ALA A 98 -10.02 -2.67 1.65
CA ALA A 98 -10.82 -2.56 2.86
C ALA A 98 -12.12 -3.39 2.78
N ILE A 99 -12.84 -3.31 1.66
CA ILE A 99 -14.06 -4.10 1.44
C ILE A 99 -13.74 -5.60 1.48
N LEU A 100 -12.72 -6.04 0.76
CA LEU A 100 -12.37 -7.46 0.71
C LEU A 100 -11.86 -8.00 2.05
N LEU A 101 -11.12 -7.19 2.80
CA LEU A 101 -10.64 -7.51 4.14
C LEU A 101 -11.80 -7.65 5.15
N LEU A 102 -12.84 -6.81 5.01
CA LEU A 102 -14.05 -6.92 5.82
C LEU A 102 -14.90 -8.14 5.44
N LEU A 103 -15.01 -8.45 4.15
CA LEU A 103 -15.75 -9.62 3.68
C LEU A 103 -15.05 -10.95 4.00
N SER A 104 -13.73 -10.92 4.24
CA SER A 104 -12.96 -12.10 4.63
C SER A 104 -13.01 -12.40 6.13
N PHE A 105 -13.63 -11.54 6.94
CA PHE A 105 -14.03 -11.87 8.31
C PHE A 105 -15.18 -12.89 8.26
N GLN A 106 -14.84 -14.17 8.37
CA GLN A 106 -15.76 -15.28 8.56
C GLN A 106 -15.20 -16.25 9.59
#